data_AF-M0CD83-F1
#
_entry.id   AF-M0CD83-F1
#
_cell.length_a   1.000
_cell.length_b   1.000
_cell.length_c   1.000
_cell.angle_alpha   90.00
_cell.angle_beta   90.00
_cell.angle_gamma   90.00
#
_symmetry.space_group_name_H-M   'P 1'
#
loop_
_entity.id
_entity.type
_entity.pdbx_description
1 polymer ?
#
loop_
_entity_poly.entity_id
_entity_poly.type
_entity_poly.pdbx_seq_one_letter_code
_entity_poly.pdbx_strand_id
1 'polypeptide(L)'
;MALREYTDDEYERLQRSERELTGNRERAEITDVAVVDDTARLTFGFEWTPEPDSVSYDLDDARDVMELKSVAGAAGYEYDQLPYLEGETIPVVYLDDGWVPAAALPGGGPETAGERGRQGPSLVDSAYRRLADRLDDITARSVVLGVIVVKKLLIASALVYLLVA
;
A
#
# COMPACT_ATOMS: atom_id res chain seq x y z
N MET A 1 40.57 6.29 26.68
CA MET A 1 39.16 6.19 26.26
C MET A 1 39.10 5.04 25.27
N ALA A 2 38.59 3.89 25.69
CA ALA A 2 38.38 2.75 24.78
C ALA A 2 37.17 3.10 23.90
N LEU A 3 37.34 3.12 22.58
CA LEU A 3 36.21 3.04 21.66
C LEU A 3 35.55 1.69 21.92
N ARG A 4 34.33 1.73 22.46
CA ARG A 4 33.49 0.54 22.56
C ARG A 4 33.10 0.22 21.12
N GLU A 5 33.68 -0.85 20.56
CA GLU A 5 33.17 -1.44 19.33
C GLU A 5 31.78 -1.99 19.66
N TYR A 6 30.75 -1.33 19.13
CA TYR A 6 29.39 -1.86 19.16
C TYR A 6 29.34 -3.07 18.22
N THR A 7 28.67 -4.13 18.65
CA THR A 7 28.42 -5.29 17.79
C THR A 7 27.42 -4.91 16.69
N ASP A 8 27.41 -5.62 15.57
CA ASP A 8 26.50 -5.35 14.44
C ASP A 8 25.02 -5.28 14.92
N ASP A 9 24.61 -6.19 15.81
CA ASP A 9 23.28 -6.20 16.45
C ASP A 9 22.98 -4.97 17.33
N GLU A 10 23.99 -4.30 17.88
CA GLU A 10 23.82 -3.07 18.67
C GLU A 10 23.71 -1.85 17.74
N TYR A 11 24.43 -1.84 16.62
CA TYR A 11 24.27 -0.83 15.58
C TYR A 11 22.90 -0.88 14.91
N GLU A 12 22.42 -2.07 14.57
CA GLU A 12 21.09 -2.26 13.96
C GLU A 12 19.97 -1.77 14.88
N ARG A 13 20.05 -2.07 16.19
CA ARG A 13 19.07 -1.60 17.18
C ARG A 13 19.08 -0.08 17.36
N LEU A 14 20.26 0.54 17.29
CA LEU A 14 20.38 2.00 17.37
C LEU A 14 19.81 2.68 16.11
N GLN A 15 20.12 2.16 14.91
CA GLN A 15 19.56 2.68 13.67
C GLN A 15 18.04 2.54 13.62
N ARG A 16 17.52 1.39 14.08
CA ARG A 16 16.08 1.16 14.24
C ARG A 16 15.46 2.21 15.16
N SER A 17 16.03 2.40 16.36
CA SER A 17 15.48 3.35 17.35
C SER A 17 15.53 4.81 16.89
N GLU A 18 16.48 5.18 16.02
CA GLU A 18 16.55 6.52 15.44
C GLU A 18 15.55 6.72 14.29
N ARG A 19 15.18 5.66 13.55
CA ARG A 19 14.25 5.74 12.41
C ARG A 19 12.80 5.47 12.80
N GLU A 20 12.57 4.67 13.83
CA GLU A 20 11.26 4.40 14.44
C GLU A 20 10.89 5.48 15.48
N LEU A 21 11.16 6.74 15.14
CA LEU A 21 10.68 7.89 15.89
C LEU A 21 9.34 8.32 15.29
N THR A 22 8.30 8.43 16.13
CA THR A 22 6.96 8.84 15.71
C THR A 22 7.01 10.12 14.86
N GLY A 23 6.42 10.05 13.66
CA GLY A 23 6.43 11.13 12.68
C GLY A 23 7.61 11.12 11.71
N ASN A 24 8.58 10.20 11.86
CA ASN A 24 9.61 10.01 10.86
C ASN A 24 9.02 9.53 9.54
N ARG A 25 9.57 10.01 8.42
CA ARG A 25 9.11 9.68 7.07
C ARG A 25 10.22 8.96 6.32
N GLU A 26 9.88 7.84 5.71
CA GLU A 26 10.82 7.03 4.95
C GLU A 26 10.18 6.55 3.64
N ARG A 27 10.99 5.94 2.76
CA ARG A 27 10.50 5.24 1.58
C ARG A 27 10.68 3.75 1.80
N ALA A 28 9.60 2.99 1.61
CA ALA A 28 9.61 1.55 1.72
C ALA A 28 9.13 0.93 0.41
N GLU A 29 9.71 -0.21 0.06
CA GLU A 29 9.21 -1.05 -1.03
C GLU A 29 8.07 -1.91 -0.51
N ILE A 30 6.96 -2.01 -1.24
CA ILE A 30 5.89 -2.95 -0.92
C ILE A 30 6.33 -4.32 -1.42
N THR A 31 6.69 -5.22 -0.51
CA THR A 31 7.25 -6.55 -0.87
C THR A 31 6.19 -7.63 -1.03
N ASP A 32 5.00 -7.43 -0.46
CA ASP A 32 3.87 -8.35 -0.57
C ASP A 32 2.56 -7.58 -0.39
N VAL A 33 1.55 -7.94 -1.18
CA VAL A 33 0.18 -7.47 -1.06
C VAL A 33 -0.75 -8.67 -0.94
N ALA A 34 -1.30 -8.88 0.26
CA ALA A 34 -2.21 -9.98 0.52
C ALA A 34 -3.63 -9.45 0.77
N VAL A 35 -4.62 -10.04 0.09
CA VAL A 35 -6.04 -9.78 0.37
C VAL A 35 -6.69 -11.11 0.70
N VAL A 36 -7.08 -11.29 1.97
CA VAL A 36 -7.65 -12.53 2.49
C VAL A 36 -8.90 -12.18 3.28
N ASP A 37 -10.01 -12.84 2.93
CA ASP A 37 -11.33 -12.62 3.54
C ASP A 37 -11.77 -11.15 3.45
N ASP A 38 -11.77 -10.47 4.59
CA ASP A 38 -12.14 -9.07 4.82
C ASP A 38 -10.92 -8.21 5.19
N THR A 39 -9.70 -8.72 5.01
CA THR A 39 -8.47 -7.99 5.40
C THR A 39 -7.53 -7.85 4.21
N ALA A 40 -7.02 -6.63 3.99
CA ALA A 40 -5.90 -6.37 3.09
C ALA A 40 -4.65 -6.03 3.90
N ARG A 41 -3.52 -6.64 3.56
CA ARG A 41 -2.23 -6.43 4.21
C ARG A 41 -1.20 -5.98 3.19
N LEU A 42 -0.49 -4.90 3.52
CA LEU A 42 0.68 -4.43 2.78
C LEU A 42 1.91 -4.72 3.62
N THR A 43 2.89 -5.40 3.03
CA THR A 43 4.18 -5.68 3.67
C THR A 43 5.24 -4.74 3.10
N PHE A 44 6.04 -4.13 3.97
CA PHE A 44 7.06 -3.14 3.65
C PHE A 44 8.45 -3.75 3.85
N GLY A 45 9.29 -3.62 2.83
CA GLY A 45 10.73 -3.84 2.89
C GLY A 45 11.48 -2.52 3.00
N PHE A 46 12.52 -2.53 3.83
CA PHE A 46 13.41 -1.40 4.02
C PHE A 46 14.83 -1.79 3.64
N GLU A 47 15.58 -0.89 2.99
CA GLU A 47 16.98 -1.18 2.65
C GLU A 47 17.89 -1.33 3.88
N TRP A 48 17.50 -0.74 5.01
CA TRP A 48 18.30 -0.70 6.23
C TRP A 48 18.02 -1.86 7.20
N THR A 49 16.96 -2.64 7.00
CA THR A 49 16.66 -3.79 7.84
C THR A 49 16.11 -4.96 7.01
N PRO A 50 16.59 -6.20 7.25
CA PRO A 50 16.02 -7.38 6.61
C PRO A 50 14.66 -7.77 7.19
N GLU A 51 14.24 -7.17 8.31
CA GLU A 51 12.96 -7.46 8.95
C GLU A 51 11.85 -6.62 8.30
N PRO A 52 10.90 -7.24 7.57
CA PRO A 52 9.79 -6.52 6.98
C PRO A 52 8.79 -6.08 8.07
N ASP A 53 8.11 -4.97 7.82
CA ASP A 53 6.95 -4.55 8.61
C ASP A 53 5.66 -4.70 7.80
N SER A 54 4.50 -4.71 8.43
CA SER A 54 3.24 -4.82 7.70
C SER A 54 2.12 -4.02 8.34
N VAL A 55 1.28 -3.42 7.50
CA VAL A 55 0.03 -2.77 7.90
C VAL A 55 -1.14 -3.56 7.37
N SER A 56 -2.18 -3.71 8.19
CA SER A 56 -3.42 -4.38 7.81
C SER A 56 -4.57 -3.39 7.80
N TYR A 57 -5.53 -3.62 6.90
CA TYR A 57 -6.70 -2.80 6.66
C TYR A 57 -7.95 -3.69 6.65
N ASP A 58 -8.96 -3.30 7.40
CA ASP A 58 -10.27 -3.95 7.44
C ASP A 58 -11.12 -3.49 6.24
N LEU A 59 -11.50 -4.42 5.38
CA LEU A 59 -12.28 -4.15 4.18
C LEU A 59 -13.78 -3.95 4.47
N ASP A 60 -14.25 -4.30 5.67
CA ASP A 60 -15.58 -3.97 6.16
C ASP A 60 -15.61 -2.56 6.80
N ASP A 61 -14.46 -1.99 7.17
CA ASP A 61 -14.35 -0.59 7.58
C ASP A 61 -14.22 0.36 6.38
N ALA A 62 -15.21 1.23 6.21
CA ALA A 62 -15.24 2.20 5.11
C ALA A 62 -14.05 3.17 5.13
N ARG A 63 -13.49 3.45 6.31
CA ARG A 63 -12.32 4.30 6.47
C ARG A 63 -11.08 3.63 5.91
N ASP A 64 -10.82 2.40 6.30
CA ASP A 64 -9.67 1.61 5.84
C ASP A 64 -9.71 1.40 4.32
N VAL A 65 -10.90 1.17 3.76
CA VAL A 65 -11.10 1.13 2.30
C VAL A 65 -10.77 2.48 1.63
N MET A 66 -11.10 3.61 2.26
CA MET A 66 -10.73 4.94 1.76
C MET A 66 -9.22 5.21 1.87
N GLU A 67 -8.58 4.74 2.93
CA GLU A 67 -7.14 4.85 3.13
C GLU A 67 -6.40 4.03 2.05
N LEU A 68 -6.78 2.77 1.82
CA LEU A 68 -6.24 1.94 0.74
C LEU A 68 -6.42 2.55 -0.66
N LYS A 69 -7.58 3.15 -0.94
CA LYS A 69 -7.83 3.89 -2.18
C LYS A 69 -6.84 5.03 -2.36
N SER A 70 -6.53 5.74 -1.27
CA SER A 70 -5.60 6.86 -1.29
C SER A 70 -4.16 6.38 -1.52
N VAL A 71 -3.78 5.24 -0.92
CA VAL A 71 -2.48 4.59 -1.15
C VAL A 71 -2.32 4.16 -2.61
N ALA A 72 -3.30 3.42 -3.15
CA ALA A 72 -3.29 3.00 -4.55
C ALA A 72 -3.22 4.22 -5.48
N GLY A 73 -4.07 5.22 -5.25
CA GLY A 73 -4.12 6.44 -6.05
C GLY A 73 -2.82 7.26 -6.00
N ALA A 74 -2.14 7.31 -4.85
CA ALA A 74 -0.85 7.99 -4.71
C ALA A 74 0.27 7.29 -5.51
N ALA A 75 0.19 5.97 -5.65
CA ALA A 75 1.07 5.18 -6.52
C ALA A 75 0.62 5.18 -8.00
N GLY A 76 -0.54 5.79 -8.31
CA GLY A 76 -1.07 5.89 -9.66
C GLY A 76 -1.91 4.70 -10.11
N TYR A 77 -2.34 3.87 -9.17
CA TYR A 77 -3.18 2.70 -9.38
C TYR A 77 -4.62 2.96 -8.91
N GLU A 78 -5.56 2.22 -9.50
CA GLU A 78 -6.92 2.15 -8.99
C GLU A 78 -7.02 1.15 -7.82
N TYR A 79 -8.09 1.20 -7.04
CA TYR A 79 -8.26 0.31 -5.87
C TYR A 79 -8.35 -1.18 -6.23
N ASP A 80 -8.92 -1.51 -7.38
CA ASP A 80 -8.95 -2.89 -7.89
C ASP A 80 -7.58 -3.38 -8.39
N GLN A 81 -6.60 -2.48 -8.44
CA GLN A 81 -5.23 -2.74 -8.85
C GLN A 81 -4.27 -2.85 -7.66
N LEU A 82 -4.77 -2.98 -6.42
CA LEU A 82 -3.95 -3.15 -5.21
C LEU A 82 -2.82 -4.19 -5.34
N PRO A 83 -3.03 -5.39 -5.94
CA PRO A 83 -1.95 -6.37 -6.10
C PRO A 83 -0.76 -5.88 -6.93
N TYR A 84 -0.94 -4.86 -7.78
CA TYR A 84 0.13 -4.27 -8.58
C TYR A 84 0.98 -3.25 -7.80
N LEU A 85 0.65 -3.00 -6.53
CA LEU A 85 1.52 -2.22 -5.65
C LEU A 85 2.76 -2.99 -5.23
N GLU A 86 2.78 -4.32 -5.35
CA GLU A 86 3.98 -5.12 -5.07
C GLU A 86 5.15 -4.68 -5.97
N GLY A 87 6.30 -4.41 -5.36
CA GLY A 87 7.50 -3.85 -5.97
C GLY A 87 7.53 -2.31 -6.05
N GLU A 88 6.46 -1.61 -5.64
CA GLU A 88 6.43 -0.15 -5.67
C GLU A 88 7.08 0.46 -4.43
N THR A 89 7.80 1.57 -4.61
CA THR A 89 8.43 2.32 -3.52
C THR A 89 7.60 3.52 -3.10
N ILE A 90 6.89 3.39 -1.98
CA ILE A 90 5.97 4.41 -1.46
C ILE A 90 6.55 5.16 -0.24
N PRO A 91 6.11 6.40 0.01
CA PRO A 91 6.40 7.09 1.26
C PRO A 91 5.59 6.47 2.42
N VAL A 92 6.27 6.15 3.51
CA VAL A 92 5.70 5.66 4.77
C VAL A 92 6.05 6.58 5.93
N VAL A 93 5.23 6.58 6.97
CA VAL A 93 5.42 7.35 8.19
C VAL A 93 5.38 6.38 9.36
N TYR A 94 6.35 6.46 10.26
CA TYR A 94 6.30 5.68 11.49
C TYR A 94 5.32 6.34 12.46
N LEU A 95 4.27 5.60 12.83
CA LEU A 95 3.40 5.93 13.95
C LEU A 95 3.75 5.07 15.15
N ASP A 96 3.15 5.37 16.29
CA ASP A 96 3.41 4.65 17.56
C ASP A 96 3.20 3.12 17.45
N ASP A 97 2.40 2.68 16.48
CA ASP A 97 2.03 1.28 16.26
C ASP A 97 2.63 0.66 14.98
N GLY A 98 3.56 1.35 14.31
CA GLY A 98 4.29 0.83 13.14
C GLY A 98 4.29 1.76 11.92
N TRP A 99 4.85 1.25 10.81
CA TRP A 99 4.91 2.00 9.56
C TRP A 99 3.58 2.00 8.82
N VAL A 100 3.09 3.20 8.47
CA VAL A 100 1.88 3.37 7.67
C VAL A 100 2.16 4.17 6.40
N PRO A 101 1.51 3.86 5.27
CA PRO A 101 1.59 4.69 4.07
C PRO A 101 1.22 6.14 4.35
N ALA A 102 2.06 7.09 3.92
CA ALA A 102 1.81 8.51 4.15
C ALA A 102 0.47 8.97 3.55
N ALA A 103 0.06 8.35 2.43
CA ALA A 103 -1.21 8.62 1.76
C ALA A 103 -2.45 8.12 2.51
N ALA A 104 -2.29 7.21 3.47
CA ALA A 104 -3.38 6.75 4.33
C ALA A 104 -3.70 7.76 5.46
N LEU A 105 -2.77 8.68 5.76
CA LEU A 105 -2.97 9.64 6.85
C LEU A 105 -3.98 10.74 6.46
N PRO A 106 -4.79 11.24 7.42
CA PRO A 106 -5.66 12.38 7.18
C PRO A 106 -4.81 13.62 6.83
N GLY A 107 -4.92 14.09 5.59
CA GLY A 107 -4.10 15.16 5.03
C GLY A 107 -2.90 14.71 4.17
N GLY A 108 -2.74 13.39 3.95
CA GLY A 108 -1.71 12.78 3.11
C GLY A 108 -2.04 12.67 1.62
N GLY A 109 -3.13 13.30 1.17
CA GLY A 109 -3.45 13.46 -0.26
C GLY A 109 -2.33 14.21 -1.01
N PRO A 110 -2.35 14.23 -2.36
CA PRO A 110 -1.23 14.62 -3.24
C PRO A 110 -0.76 16.10 -3.17
N GLU A 111 -0.99 16.80 -2.06
CA GLU A 111 -0.59 18.18 -1.80
C GLU A 111 0.59 18.23 -0.83
N THR A 112 1.77 17.76 -1.23
CA THR A 112 3.09 18.20 -0.71
C THR A 112 4.26 17.51 -1.43
N ALA A 113 4.22 17.41 -2.76
CA ALA A 113 5.42 17.13 -3.56
C ALA A 113 6.21 18.43 -3.87
N GLY A 114 6.25 19.34 -2.90
CA GLY A 114 7.03 20.56 -2.93
C GLY A 114 8.27 20.41 -2.07
N GLU A 115 9.42 20.34 -2.75
CA GLU A 115 10.75 20.67 -2.24
C GLU A 115 11.60 19.63 -1.47
N ARG A 116 12.53 19.07 -2.27
CA ARG A 116 14.00 18.91 -2.05
C ARG A 116 14.51 17.59 -1.45
N GLY A 117 15.21 16.82 -2.31
CA GLY A 117 16.28 15.91 -1.86
C GLY A 117 16.70 14.77 -2.82
N ARG A 118 17.22 15.10 -4.01
CA ARG A 118 18.08 14.30 -4.94
C ARG A 118 18.37 12.81 -4.59
N GLN A 119 17.93 11.88 -5.46
CA GLN A 119 18.77 11.02 -6.35
C GLN A 119 17.86 10.04 -7.12
N GLY A 120 18.00 9.98 -8.45
CA GLY A 120 17.34 9.00 -9.35
C GLY A 120 18.16 7.70 -9.47
N PRO A 121 17.75 6.69 -10.28
CA PRO A 121 17.05 6.76 -11.58
C PRO A 121 15.67 6.06 -11.53
N SER A 122 14.70 6.14 -12.44
CA SER A 122 14.60 6.51 -13.85
C SER A 122 13.16 6.99 -14.14
N LEU A 123 12.93 8.31 -14.15
CA LEU A 123 11.63 8.90 -14.53
C LEU A 123 11.35 8.86 -16.05
N VAL A 124 12.05 8.00 -16.80
CA VAL A 124 11.96 7.92 -18.26
C VAL A 124 11.19 6.67 -18.71
N ASP A 125 11.05 5.65 -17.86
CA ASP A 125 10.28 4.42 -18.19
C ASP A 125 8.77 4.56 -17.90
N SER A 126 8.38 5.31 -16.87
CA SER A 126 6.97 5.39 -16.43
C SER A 126 6.10 6.29 -17.30
N ALA A 127 6.69 7.23 -18.05
CA ALA A 127 5.95 8.09 -18.97
C ALA A 127 5.57 7.37 -20.28
N TYR A 128 6.35 6.36 -20.71
CA TYR A 128 6.11 5.64 -21.97
C TYR A 128 4.97 4.59 -21.86
N ARG A 129 4.79 3.94 -20.71
CA ARG A 129 3.67 2.99 -20.49
C ARG A 129 2.30 3.68 -20.45
N ARG A 130 2.27 4.96 -20.03
CA ARG A 130 1.01 5.72 -19.90
C ARG A 130 0.31 6.04 -21.23
N LEU A 131 0.97 5.85 -22.38
CA LEU A 131 0.40 6.10 -23.71
C LEU A 131 0.08 4.82 -24.50
N ALA A 132 0.70 3.67 -24.19
CA ALA A 132 0.54 2.45 -24.97
C ALA A 132 -0.67 1.59 -24.55
N ASP A 133 -1.05 1.57 -23.27
CA ASP A 133 -2.11 0.65 -22.77
C ASP A 133 -3.54 1.19 -22.92
N ARG A 134 -3.72 2.35 -23.56
CA ARG A 134 -5.05 2.94 -23.74
C ARG A 134 -5.90 2.30 -24.85
N LEU A 135 -5.46 1.19 -25.45
CA LEU A 135 -6.16 0.58 -26.60
C LEU A 135 -6.54 -0.90 -26.47
N ASP A 136 -6.07 -1.68 -25.49
CA ASP A 136 -6.34 -3.14 -25.50
C ASP A 136 -7.16 -3.73 -24.35
N ASP A 137 -7.39 -3.06 -23.22
CA ASP A 137 -7.99 -3.72 -22.04
C ASP A 137 -9.49 -3.46 -21.83
N ILE A 138 -10.29 -3.61 -22.89
CA ILE A 138 -11.76 -3.68 -22.80
C ILE A 138 -12.24 -5.11 -22.49
N THR A 139 -11.37 -6.11 -22.56
CA THR A 139 -11.81 -7.52 -22.60
C THR A 139 -11.61 -8.28 -21.27
N ALA A 140 -10.65 -7.91 -20.41
CA ALA A 140 -10.42 -8.59 -19.13
C ALA A 140 -11.31 -8.08 -17.97
N ARG A 141 -11.84 -6.86 -18.11
CA ARG A 141 -12.63 -6.14 -17.08
C ARG A 141 -14.01 -6.75 -16.77
N SER A 142 -14.47 -7.74 -17.55
CA SER A 142 -15.81 -8.34 -17.37
C SER A 142 -15.86 -9.55 -16.42
N VAL A 143 -14.74 -10.23 -16.15
CA VAL A 143 -14.80 -11.50 -15.40
C VAL A 143 -14.89 -11.28 -13.88
N VAL A 144 -14.02 -10.44 -13.32
CA VAL A 144 -13.96 -10.20 -11.86
C VAL A 144 -15.16 -9.39 -11.37
N LEU A 145 -15.53 -8.34 -12.11
CA LEU A 145 -16.70 -7.52 -11.83
C LEU A 145 -17.99 -8.35 -11.98
N GLY A 146 -18.02 -9.29 -12.93
CA GLY A 146 -19.08 -10.26 -13.10
C GLY A 146 -19.29 -11.15 -11.86
N VAL A 147 -18.22 -11.69 -11.28
CA VAL A 147 -18.32 -12.59 -10.10
C VAL A 147 -18.85 -11.86 -8.86
N ILE A 148 -18.37 -10.64 -8.60
CA ILE A 148 -18.80 -9.85 -7.43
C ILE A 148 -20.29 -9.47 -7.57
N VAL A 149 -20.71 -9.03 -8.76
CA VAL A 149 -22.11 -8.67 -9.02
C VAL A 149 -23.03 -9.89 -8.97
N VAL A 150 -22.63 -11.02 -9.56
CA VAL A 150 -23.40 -12.27 -9.52
C VAL A 150 -23.57 -12.78 -8.09
N LYS A 151 -22.52 -12.73 -7.26
CA LYS A 151 -22.60 -13.13 -5.85
C LYS A 151 -23.62 -12.29 -5.08
N LYS A 152 -23.61 -10.96 -5.26
CA LYS A 152 -24.59 -10.07 -4.61
C LYS A 152 -26.02 -10.30 -5.11
N LEU A 153 -26.21 -10.57 -6.40
CA LEU A 153 -27.53 -10.86 -6.96
C LEU A 153 -28.10 -12.20 -6.46
N LEU A 154 -27.27 -13.22 -6.29
CA LEU A 154 -27.70 -14.50 -5.70
C LEU A 154 -28.18 -14.32 -4.27
N ILE A 155 -27.44 -13.58 -3.45
CA ILE A 155 -27.82 -13.25 -2.06
C ILE A 155 -29.15 -12.48 -2.05
N ALA A 156 -29.30 -11.46 -2.91
CA ALA A 156 -30.54 -10.69 -3.00
C ALA A 156 -31.73 -11.57 -3.44
N SER A 157 -31.55 -12.46 -4.43
CA SER A 157 -32.62 -13.36 -4.88
C SER A 157 -33.02 -14.38 -3.80
N ALA A 158 -32.06 -14.88 -3.02
CA ALA A 158 -32.33 -15.80 -1.92
C ALA A 158 -33.10 -15.11 -0.80
N LEU A 159 -32.75 -13.85 -0.48
CA LEU A 159 -33.49 -13.03 0.48
C LEU A 159 -34.92 -12.75 0.02
N VAL A 160 -35.12 -12.40 -1.25
CA VAL A 160 -36.46 -12.18 -1.81
C VAL A 160 -37.27 -13.47 -1.80
N TYR A 161 -36.68 -14.60 -2.19
CA TYR A 161 -37.35 -15.90 -2.14
C TYR A 161 -37.77 -16.25 -0.71
N LEU A 162 -36.92 -16.01 0.29
CA LEU A 162 -37.23 -16.28 1.69
C LEU A 162 -38.28 -15.33 2.28
N LEU A 163 -38.40 -14.11 1.75
CA LEU A 163 -39.44 -13.15 2.15
C LEU A 163 -40.80 -13.42 1.49
N VAL A 164 -40.81 -14.06 0.32
CA VAL A 164 -42.01 -14.29 -0.49
C VAL A 164 -42.56 -15.72 -0.34
N ALA A 165 -41.71 -16.69 0.01
CA ALA A 165 -42.08 -18.08 0.34
C ALA A 165 -42.41 -18.23 1.83
#